data_AF-A0A8J6GXB3-F1
#
_entry.id   AF-A0A8J6GXB3-F1
#
_cell.length_a   1.000
_cell.length_b   1.000
_cell.length_c   1.000
_cell.angle_alpha   90.00
_cell.angle_beta   90.00
_cell.angle_gamma   90.00
#
_symmetry.space_group_name_H-M   'P 1'
#
loop_
_entity.id
_entity.type
_entity.pdbx_description
1 polymer ?
#
loop_
_entity_poly.entity_id
_entity_poly.type
_entity_poly.pdbx_seq_one_letter_code
_entity_poly.pdbx_strand_id
1 'polypeptide(L)'
;DADPVGDFPCGKEAPARLCEGDTECREYWPGPNFGITNFDNILFAILTVFQCITMEGWTDILYNTNDAAGNTWNWLYFIPLIIIGSFFMLNLVLGVLSGEFAKERERVENRRAFLKLRRQQQIERELNGYLEWIFKAEEVMLAEEDKNAEEKSPLDGFLKGILTDVTLKRTL
;
A
#
# COMPACT_ATOMS: atom_id res chain seq x y z
N ASP A 1 -3.89 -59.99 -22.30
CA ASP A 1 -2.87 -59.11 -22.90
C ASP A 1 -3.53 -57.78 -23.21
N ALA A 2 -3.06 -56.69 -22.60
CA ALA A 2 -3.60 -55.37 -22.87
C ALA A 2 -2.90 -54.81 -24.10
N ASP A 3 -3.67 -54.46 -25.14
CA ASP A 3 -3.14 -53.80 -26.33
C ASP A 3 -2.39 -52.51 -25.95
N PRO A 4 -1.30 -52.16 -26.65
CA PRO A 4 -0.59 -50.91 -26.41
C PRO A 4 -1.53 -49.73 -26.68
N VAL A 5 -1.68 -48.87 -25.68
CA VAL A 5 -2.56 -47.71 -25.68
C VAL A 5 -1.73 -46.42 -25.59
N GLY A 6 -2.09 -45.40 -26.37
CA GLY A 6 -1.40 -44.12 -26.42
C GLY A 6 -2.03 -43.05 -25.52
N ASP A 7 -1.23 -42.36 -24.71
CA ASP A 7 -1.69 -41.37 -23.72
C ASP A 7 -2.02 -39.98 -24.32
N PHE A 8 -2.65 -39.94 -25.49
CA PHE A 8 -3.00 -38.69 -26.17
C PHE A 8 -4.43 -38.73 -26.72
N PRO A 9 -5.15 -37.58 -26.76
CA PRO A 9 -6.44 -37.51 -27.41
C PRO A 9 -6.33 -37.72 -28.91
N CYS A 10 -7.35 -38.36 -29.48
CA CYS A 10 -7.47 -38.61 -30.92
C CYS A 10 -8.91 -38.35 -31.38
N GLY A 11 -9.09 -38.16 -32.68
CA GLY A 11 -10.39 -38.11 -33.33
C GLY A 11 -10.50 -39.14 -34.46
N LYS A 12 -11.74 -39.42 -34.87
CA LYS A 12 -12.04 -40.38 -35.96
C LYS A 12 -11.96 -39.76 -37.35
N GLU A 13 -12.07 -38.43 -37.45
CA GLU A 13 -12.13 -37.69 -38.71
C GLU A 13 -11.27 -36.41 -38.62
N ALA A 14 -10.72 -35.96 -39.75
CA ALA A 14 -10.05 -34.66 -39.83
C ALA A 14 -11.07 -33.54 -39.52
N PRO A 15 -10.71 -32.47 -38.78
CA PRO A 15 -9.36 -31.95 -38.53
C PRO A 15 -8.73 -32.38 -37.19
N ALA A 16 -9.31 -33.36 -36.49
CA ALA A 16 -8.72 -33.92 -35.28
C ALA A 16 -7.50 -34.81 -35.59
N ARG A 17 -6.71 -35.14 -34.57
CA ARG A 17 -5.55 -36.00 -34.71
C ARG A 17 -5.99 -37.43 -34.99
N LEU A 18 -5.67 -37.93 -36.19
CA LEU A 18 -5.94 -39.30 -36.59
C LEU A 18 -4.87 -40.24 -36.03
N CYS A 19 -5.31 -41.45 -35.65
CA CYS A 19 -4.42 -42.55 -35.28
C CYS A 19 -3.64 -43.05 -36.51
N GLU A 20 -2.37 -43.44 -36.33
CA GLU A 20 -1.51 -43.92 -37.42
C GLU A 20 -1.57 -45.46 -37.56
N GLY A 21 -1.43 -45.97 -38.78
CA GLY A 21 -1.40 -47.41 -39.08
C GLY A 21 -2.72 -48.12 -38.78
N ASP A 22 -2.64 -49.34 -38.23
CA ASP A 22 -3.79 -50.17 -37.86
C ASP A 22 -4.37 -49.85 -36.47
N THR A 23 -4.09 -48.66 -35.92
CA THR A 23 -4.60 -48.24 -34.60
C THR A 23 -5.95 -47.52 -34.71
N GLU A 24 -6.88 -47.83 -33.81
CA GLU A 24 -8.20 -47.20 -33.77
C GLU A 24 -8.35 -46.24 -32.58
N CYS A 25 -9.06 -45.13 -32.81
CA CYS A 25 -9.41 -44.20 -31.74
C CYS A 25 -10.62 -44.75 -30.98
N ARG A 26 -10.39 -45.19 -29.74
CA ARG A 26 -11.41 -45.74 -28.84
C ARG A 26 -11.48 -44.95 -27.54
N GLU A 27 -12.64 -44.96 -26.90
CA GLU A 27 -12.83 -44.31 -25.60
C GLU A 27 -12.41 -45.29 -24.49
N TYR A 28 -11.21 -45.09 -23.96
CA TYR A 28 -10.67 -45.89 -22.85
C TYR A 28 -9.88 -45.04 -21.84
N TRP A 29 -9.53 -43.81 -22.22
CA TRP A 29 -8.71 -42.90 -21.46
C TRP A 29 -9.61 -41.93 -20.68
N PRO A 30 -9.43 -41.79 -19.35
CA PRO A 30 -10.24 -40.86 -18.55
C PRO A 30 -9.98 -39.38 -18.90
N GLY A 31 -8.93 -39.08 -19.66
CA GLY A 31 -8.58 -37.73 -20.09
C GLY A 31 -7.28 -37.21 -19.44
N PRO A 32 -6.82 -36.00 -19.83
CA PRO A 32 -5.59 -35.43 -19.32
C PRO A 32 -5.69 -35.14 -17.82
N ASN A 33 -4.54 -35.13 -17.12
CA ASN A 33 -4.45 -34.90 -15.68
C ASN A 33 -5.39 -35.81 -14.86
N PHE A 34 -5.39 -37.12 -15.15
CA PHE A 34 -6.26 -38.12 -14.52
C PHE A 34 -7.77 -37.86 -14.69
N GLY A 35 -8.15 -37.25 -15.82
CA GLY A 35 -9.54 -36.90 -16.11
C GLY A 35 -10.05 -35.66 -15.35
N ILE A 36 -9.16 -34.84 -14.78
CA ILE A 36 -9.56 -33.58 -14.13
C ILE A 36 -9.84 -32.49 -15.15
N THR A 37 -8.99 -32.39 -16.18
CA THR A 37 -9.10 -31.36 -17.23
C THR A 37 -10.02 -31.86 -18.35
N ASN A 38 -11.33 -31.73 -18.14
CA ASN A 38 -12.38 -32.13 -19.08
C ASN A 38 -13.50 -31.09 -19.14
N PHE A 39 -14.36 -31.21 -20.16
CA PHE A 39 -15.53 -30.35 -20.38
C PHE A 39 -16.87 -31.11 -20.24
N ASP A 40 -16.86 -32.32 -19.66
CA ASP A 40 -18.03 -33.20 -19.60
C ASP A 40 -19.02 -32.78 -18.51
N ASN A 41 -18.51 -32.13 -17.45
CA ASN A 41 -19.31 -31.63 -16.33
C ASN A 41 -19.05 -30.14 -16.10
N ILE A 42 -20.08 -29.42 -15.66
CA ILE A 42 -20.01 -27.98 -15.36
C ILE A 42 -18.88 -27.64 -14.36
N LEU A 43 -18.68 -28.46 -13.32
CA LEU A 43 -17.68 -28.21 -12.30
C LEU A 43 -16.25 -28.35 -12.85
N PHE A 44 -15.97 -29.42 -13.58
CA PHE A 44 -14.66 -29.65 -14.20
C PHE A 44 -14.38 -28.65 -15.33
N ALA A 45 -15.40 -28.26 -16.09
CA ALA A 45 -15.30 -27.21 -17.09
C ALA A 45 -14.91 -25.87 -16.47
N ILE A 46 -15.54 -25.48 -15.34
CA ILE A 46 -15.18 -24.24 -14.62
C ILE A 46 -13.74 -24.31 -14.11
N LEU A 47 -13.29 -25.44 -13.55
CA LEU A 47 -11.91 -25.62 -13.10
C LEU A 47 -10.91 -25.49 -14.26
N THR A 48 -11.19 -26.13 -15.38
CA THR A 48 -10.36 -26.06 -16.60
C THR A 48 -10.30 -24.64 -17.16
N VAL A 49 -11.44 -23.93 -17.20
CA VAL A 49 -11.51 -22.53 -17.61
C VAL A 49 -10.74 -21.63 -16.65
N PHE A 50 -10.86 -21.86 -15.34
CA PHE A 50 -10.10 -21.13 -14.33
C PHE A 50 -8.58 -21.31 -14.55
N GLN A 51 -8.13 -22.55 -14.75
CA GLN A 51 -6.73 -22.84 -15.09
C GLN A 51 -6.29 -22.08 -16.34
N CYS A 52 -7.08 -22.12 -17.42
CA CYS A 52 -6.81 -21.36 -18.64
C CYS A 52 -6.65 -19.85 -18.38
N ILE A 53 -7.56 -19.26 -17.60
CA ILE A 53 -7.55 -17.83 -17.27
C ILE A 53 -6.29 -17.44 -16.47
N THR A 54 -5.77 -18.33 -15.62
CA THR A 54 -4.54 -18.10 -14.86
C THR A 54 -3.25 -18.13 -15.72
N MET A 55 -3.38 -18.40 -17.02
CA MET A 55 -2.26 -18.53 -17.97
C MET A 55 -1.27 -19.65 -17.62
N GLU A 56 -1.70 -20.65 -16.85
CA GLU A 56 -0.90 -21.82 -16.47
C GLU A 56 -1.48 -23.05 -17.17
N GLY A 57 -0.64 -23.85 -17.85
CA GLY A 57 -1.07 -25.08 -18.54
C GLY A 57 -2.10 -24.91 -19.67
N TRP A 58 -2.48 -23.68 -20.03
CA TRP A 58 -3.55 -23.40 -20.99
C TRP A 58 -3.21 -23.84 -22.43
N THR A 59 -1.94 -23.81 -22.81
CA THR A 59 -1.46 -24.28 -24.12
C THR A 59 -1.64 -25.78 -24.26
N ASP A 60 -1.41 -26.54 -23.19
CA ASP A 60 -1.56 -28.00 -23.20
C ASP A 60 -3.03 -28.37 -23.33
N ILE A 61 -3.93 -27.63 -22.66
CA ILE A 61 -5.38 -27.78 -22.80
C ILE A 61 -5.82 -27.45 -24.23
N LEU A 62 -5.28 -26.39 -24.83
CA LEU A 62 -5.55 -26.03 -26.23
C LEU A 62 -5.11 -27.15 -27.17
N TYR A 63 -3.90 -27.69 -27.02
CA TYR A 63 -3.39 -28.77 -27.86
C TYR A 63 -4.18 -30.07 -27.68
N ASN A 64 -4.53 -30.43 -26.45
CA ASN A 64 -5.37 -31.61 -26.19
C ASN A 64 -6.76 -31.45 -26.83
N THR A 65 -7.38 -30.27 -26.75
CA THR A 65 -8.67 -30.00 -27.42
C THR A 65 -8.51 -30.00 -28.94
N ASN A 66 -7.38 -29.52 -29.46
CA ASN A 66 -7.05 -29.53 -30.87
C ASN A 66 -6.89 -30.95 -31.42
N ASP A 67 -6.20 -31.82 -30.69
CA ASP A 67 -6.01 -33.21 -31.07
C ASP A 67 -7.32 -34.02 -30.98
N ALA A 68 -8.22 -33.67 -30.05
CA ALA A 68 -9.54 -34.31 -29.90
C ALA A 68 -10.59 -33.84 -30.92
N ALA A 69 -10.76 -32.52 -31.08
CA ALA A 69 -11.88 -31.91 -31.84
C ALA A 69 -11.44 -31.18 -33.13
N GLY A 70 -10.13 -30.95 -33.30
CA GLY A 70 -9.54 -30.26 -34.45
C GLY A 70 -9.46 -28.73 -34.32
N ASN A 71 -8.58 -28.13 -35.13
CA ASN A 71 -8.18 -26.72 -34.94
C ASN A 71 -9.19 -25.69 -35.40
N THR A 72 -10.09 -26.05 -36.30
CA THR A 72 -10.86 -25.09 -37.12
C THR A 72 -11.65 -24.09 -36.29
N TRP A 73 -12.21 -24.52 -35.16
CA TRP A 73 -13.07 -23.69 -34.31
C TRP A 73 -12.50 -23.45 -32.90
N ASN A 74 -11.48 -24.21 -32.48
CA ASN A 74 -10.93 -24.12 -31.13
C ASN A 74 -10.32 -22.73 -30.83
N TRP A 75 -9.64 -22.14 -31.81
CA TRP A 75 -9.03 -20.81 -31.65
C TRP A 75 -10.08 -19.71 -31.36
N LEU A 76 -11.29 -19.81 -31.92
CA LEU A 76 -12.37 -18.85 -31.67
C LEU A 76 -12.91 -18.90 -30.24
N TYR A 77 -12.72 -20.03 -29.54
CA TYR A 77 -13.06 -20.15 -28.13
C TYR A 77 -11.90 -19.71 -27.23
N PHE A 78 -10.72 -20.29 -27.43
CA PHE A 78 -9.59 -20.09 -26.51
C PHE A 78 -8.98 -18.68 -26.59
N ILE A 79 -8.83 -18.09 -27.78
CA ILE A 79 -8.20 -16.77 -27.92
C ILE A 79 -8.98 -15.67 -27.17
N PRO A 80 -10.28 -15.47 -27.38
CA PRO A 80 -11.02 -14.46 -26.62
C PRO A 80 -11.14 -14.80 -25.14
N LEU A 81 -11.24 -16.08 -24.78
CA LEU A 81 -11.28 -16.52 -23.38
C LEU A 81 -10.00 -16.13 -22.63
N ILE A 82 -8.83 -16.36 -23.23
CA ILE A 82 -7.55 -15.99 -22.64
C ILE A 82 -7.44 -14.47 -22.57
N ILE A 83 -7.65 -13.74 -23.67
CA ILE A 83 -7.50 -12.28 -23.70
C ILE A 83 -8.40 -11.60 -22.67
N ILE A 84 -9.71 -11.92 -22.69
CA ILE A 84 -10.69 -11.25 -21.83
C ILE A 84 -10.54 -11.74 -20.39
N GLY A 85 -10.43 -13.05 -20.19
CA GLY A 85 -10.35 -13.66 -18.86
C GLY A 85 -9.08 -13.27 -18.12
N SER A 86 -7.93 -13.33 -18.78
CA SER A 86 -6.65 -13.01 -18.14
C SER A 86 -6.53 -11.51 -17.85
N PHE A 87 -6.97 -10.66 -18.78
CA PHE A 87 -7.01 -9.20 -18.56
C PHE A 87 -7.90 -8.86 -17.36
N PHE A 88 -9.08 -9.49 -17.28
CA PHE A 88 -9.97 -9.32 -16.14
C PHE A 88 -9.34 -9.79 -14.83
N MET A 89 -8.75 -10.99 -14.77
CA MET A 89 -8.13 -11.51 -13.55
C MET A 89 -6.92 -10.69 -13.09
N LEU A 90 -6.04 -10.29 -14.01
CA LEU A 90 -4.90 -9.42 -13.69
C LEU A 90 -5.37 -8.08 -13.13
N ASN A 91 -6.37 -7.44 -13.76
CA ASN A 91 -6.90 -6.17 -13.28
C ASN A 91 -7.62 -6.30 -11.94
N LEU A 92 -8.32 -7.41 -11.69
CA LEU A 92 -8.96 -7.67 -10.41
C LEU A 92 -7.91 -7.81 -9.30
N VAL A 93 -6.87 -8.60 -9.53
CA VAL A 93 -5.78 -8.78 -8.55
C VAL A 93 -5.07 -7.45 -8.29
N LEU A 94 -4.72 -6.70 -9.34
CA LEU A 94 -4.12 -5.37 -9.20
C LEU A 94 -5.06 -4.39 -8.48
N GLY A 95 -6.36 -4.43 -8.77
CA GLY A 95 -7.36 -3.58 -8.13
C GLY A 95 -7.49 -3.86 -6.62
N VAL A 96 -7.55 -5.13 -6.24
CA VAL A 96 -7.61 -5.54 -4.82
C VAL A 96 -6.32 -5.15 -4.09
N LEU A 97 -5.15 -5.45 -4.67
CA LEU A 97 -3.86 -5.08 -4.08
C LEU A 97 -3.71 -3.56 -3.95
N SER A 98 -4.12 -2.82 -4.98
CA SER A 98 -4.09 -1.36 -4.98
C SER A 98 -5.02 -0.78 -3.91
N GLY A 99 -6.23 -1.33 -3.75
CA GLY A 99 -7.17 -0.93 -2.70
C GLY A 99 -6.61 -1.17 -1.30
N GLU A 100 -6.05 -2.36 -1.05
CA GLU A 100 -5.45 -2.69 0.24
C GLU A 100 -4.22 -1.81 0.54
N PHE A 101 -3.36 -1.57 -0.44
CA PHE A 101 -2.22 -0.67 -0.27
C PHE A 101 -2.63 0.79 -0.07
N ALA A 102 -3.69 1.26 -0.73
CA ALA A 102 -4.22 2.60 -0.53
C ALA A 102 -4.73 2.78 0.91
N LYS A 103 -5.50 1.79 1.40
CA LYS A 103 -6.02 1.79 2.78
C LYS A 103 -4.91 1.74 3.82
N GLU A 104 -3.89 0.90 3.63
CA GLU A 104 -2.76 0.83 4.55
C GLU A 104 -1.92 2.11 4.51
N ARG A 105 -1.71 2.68 3.33
CA ARG A 105 -1.03 3.98 3.18
C ARG A 105 -1.77 5.10 3.89
N GLU A 106 -3.10 5.19 3.73
CA GLU A 106 -3.93 6.18 4.41
C GLU A 106 -3.81 6.05 5.94
N ARG A 107 -3.84 4.81 6.46
CA ARG A 107 -3.65 4.54 7.89
C ARG A 107 -2.29 5.03 8.39
N VAL A 108 -1.23 4.79 7.63
CA VAL A 108 0.13 5.23 7.95
C VAL A 108 0.23 6.75 7.92
N GLU A 109 -0.34 7.41 6.91
CA GLU A 109 -0.35 8.87 6.79
C GLU A 109 -1.12 9.54 7.94
N ASN A 110 -2.31 9.04 8.28
CA ASN A 110 -3.11 9.52 9.42
C ASN A 110 -2.36 9.39 10.75
N ARG A 111 -1.70 8.25 10.97
CA ARG A 111 -0.87 8.05 12.18
C ARG A 111 0.30 9.02 12.23
N ARG A 112 0.97 9.26 11.10
CA ARG A 112 2.07 10.23 11.01
C ARG A 112 1.57 11.66 11.27
N ALA A 113 0.42 12.04 10.72
CA ALA A 113 -0.19 13.35 10.94
C ALA A 113 -0.53 13.56 12.43
N PHE A 114 -1.15 12.57 13.08
CA PHE A 114 -1.47 12.62 14.50
C PHE A 114 -0.23 12.78 15.39
N LEU A 115 0.83 12.02 15.12
CA LEU A 115 2.09 12.12 15.88
C LEU A 115 2.78 13.48 15.68
N LYS A 116 2.74 14.03 14.46
CA LYS A 116 3.26 15.38 14.18
C LYS A 116 2.48 16.46 14.95
N LEU A 117 1.15 16.39 14.93
CA LEU A 117 0.29 17.33 15.65
C LEU A 117 0.57 17.31 17.16
N ARG A 118 0.69 16.11 17.76
CA ARG A 118 1.04 15.96 19.18
C ARG A 118 2.39 16.57 19.52
N ARG A 119 3.40 16.39 18.67
CA ARG A 119 4.72 17.02 18.88
C ARG A 119 4.65 18.54 18.82
N GLN A 120 3.89 19.11 17.88
CA GLN A 120 3.71 20.56 17.82
C GLN A 120 2.99 21.11 19.05
N GLN A 121 1.89 20.49 19.48
CA GLN A 121 1.18 20.90 20.69
C GLN A 121 2.03 20.80 21.97
N GLN A 122 2.99 19.87 22.00
CA GLN A 122 3.94 19.76 23.11
C GLN A 122 4.93 20.94 23.08
N ILE A 123 5.54 21.21 21.92
CA ILE A 123 6.50 22.31 21.75
C ILE A 123 5.85 23.66 22.04
N GLU A 124 4.61 23.87 21.59
CA GLU A 124 3.86 25.11 21.84
C GLU A 124 3.59 25.30 23.34
N ARG A 125 3.21 24.23 24.06
CA ARG A 125 3.03 24.29 25.52
C ARG A 125 4.34 24.56 26.26
N GLU A 126 5.44 23.92 25.86
CA GLU A 126 6.76 24.17 26.44
C GLU A 126 7.22 25.60 26.19
N LEU A 127 7.02 26.12 24.96
CA LEU A 127 7.35 27.50 24.61
C LEU A 127 6.54 28.52 25.40
N ASN A 128 5.22 28.32 25.52
CA ASN A 128 4.36 29.20 26.32
C ASN A 128 4.78 29.20 27.79
N GLY A 129 5.16 28.04 28.33
CA GLY A 129 5.74 27.95 29.67
C GLY A 129 7.01 28.79 29.80
N TYR A 130 7.98 28.64 28.90
CA TYR A 130 9.21 29.45 28.93
C TYR A 130 8.92 30.96 28.84
N LEU A 131 7.94 31.37 28.04
CA LEU A 131 7.54 32.76 27.90
C LEU A 131 7.03 33.33 29.23
N GLU A 132 6.20 32.59 29.96
CA GLU A 132 5.72 32.98 31.29
C GLU A 132 6.86 33.17 32.29
N TRP A 133 7.85 32.26 32.31
CA TRP A 133 9.03 32.39 33.17
C TRP A 133 9.86 33.65 32.83
N ILE A 134 10.01 33.98 31.54
CA ILE A 134 10.74 35.18 31.09
C ILE A 134 10.01 36.45 31.54
N PHE A 135 8.70 36.57 31.28
CA PHE A 135 7.94 37.75 31.69
C PHE A 135 7.94 37.95 33.21
N LYS A 136 7.85 36.86 33.97
CA LYS A 136 7.93 36.93 35.44
C LYS A 136 9.30 37.41 35.92
N ALA A 137 10.38 36.98 35.28
CA ALA A 137 11.72 37.45 35.61
C ALA A 137 11.90 38.94 35.26
N GLU A 138 11.37 39.38 34.11
CA GLU A 138 11.36 40.79 33.69
C GLU A 138 10.62 41.68 34.69
N GLU A 139 9.43 41.25 35.14
CA GLU A 139 8.65 41.98 36.15
C GLU A 139 9.42 42.14 37.48
N VAL A 140 10.09 41.09 37.95
CA VAL A 140 10.91 41.13 39.17
C VAL A 140 12.12 42.05 39.00
N MET A 141 12.79 41.99 37.84
CA MET A 141 13.94 42.86 37.53
C MET A 141 13.54 44.34 37.50
N LEU A 142 12.42 44.68 36.85
CA LEU A 142 11.90 46.05 36.81
C LEU A 142 11.54 46.56 38.21
N ALA A 143 10.89 45.72 39.03
CA ALA A 143 10.58 46.08 40.41
C ALA A 143 11.84 46.29 41.26
N GLU A 144 12.92 45.56 40.99
CA GLU A 144 14.22 45.74 41.64
C GLU A 144 14.90 47.04 41.18
N GLU A 145 14.84 47.38 39.89
CA GLU A 145 15.34 48.65 39.35
C GLU A 145 14.58 49.86 39.92
N ASP A 146 13.26 49.81 40.01
CA ASP A 146 12.44 50.86 40.62
C ASP A 146 12.78 51.09 42.09
N LYS A 147 12.95 50.00 42.87
CA LYS A 147 13.41 50.09 44.27
C LYS A 147 14.82 50.67 44.38
N ASN A 148 15.75 50.25 43.52
CA ASN A 148 17.10 50.78 43.50
C ASN A 148 17.14 52.27 43.08
N ALA A 149 16.22 52.71 42.20
CA ALA A 149 16.06 54.10 41.83
C ALA A 149 15.46 54.94 42.97
N GLU A 150 14.47 54.39 43.69
CA GLU A 150 13.93 54.97 44.93
C GLU A 150 14.96 55.02 46.05
N GLU A 151 15.93 54.11 46.12
CA GLU A 151 17.00 54.12 47.12
C GLU A 151 18.16 55.07 46.73
N LYS A 152 18.38 55.31 45.42
CA LYS A 152 19.31 56.35 44.93
C LYS A 152 18.77 57.77 45.05
N SER A 153 17.46 57.96 44.92
CA SER A 153 16.74 59.24 45.11
C SER A 153 17.05 59.97 46.45
N PRO A 154 17.02 59.31 47.64
CA PRO A 154 17.35 59.95 48.90
C PRO A 154 18.84 60.27 49.02
N LEU A 155 19.72 59.54 48.33
CA LEU A 155 21.16 59.85 48.27
C LEU A 155 21.43 61.11 47.44
N ASP A 156 20.69 61.33 46.35
CA ASP A 156 20.74 62.56 45.54
C ASP A 156 20.17 63.77 46.30
N GLY A 157 19.12 63.58 47.11
CA GLY A 157 18.60 64.60 48.03
C GLY A 157 19.59 64.97 49.14
N PHE A 158 20.28 63.97 49.71
CA PHE A 158 21.31 64.15 50.73
C PHE A 158 22.57 64.82 50.17
N LEU A 159 23.03 64.44 48.96
CA LEU A 159 24.14 65.08 48.26
C LEU A 159 23.81 66.53 47.87
N LYS A 160 22.59 66.83 47.42
CA LYS A 160 22.11 68.21 47.22
C LYS A 160 22.16 69.02 48.51
N GLY A 161 21.70 68.44 49.62
CA GLY A 161 21.75 69.06 50.96
C GLY A 161 23.17 69.35 51.44
N ILE A 162 24.10 68.39 51.29
CA ILE A 162 25.52 68.57 51.61
C ILE A 162 26.16 69.63 50.70
N LEU A 163 25.90 69.60 49.39
CA LEU A 163 26.42 70.59 48.46
C LEU A 163 25.92 72.02 48.79
N THR A 164 24.67 72.17 49.23
CA THR A 164 24.12 73.46 49.71
C THR A 164 24.73 73.92 51.03
N ASP A 165 25.02 73.00 51.96
CA ASP A 165 25.61 73.35 53.27
C ASP A 165 27.12 73.69 53.15
N VAL A 166 27.84 72.99 52.26
CA VAL A 166 29.25 73.27 51.95
C VAL A 166 29.40 74.60 51.20
N THR A 167 28.45 74.99 50.34
CA THR A 167 28.46 76.32 49.69
C THR A 167 28.12 77.45 50.68
N LEU A 168 27.19 77.24 51.62
CA LEU A 168 26.85 78.25 52.63
C LEU A 168 28.02 78.56 53.57
N LYS A 169 28.74 77.54 54.05
CA LYS A 169 29.93 77.70 54.91
C LYS A 169 31.14 78.34 54.24
N ARG A 170 31.15 78.45 52.91
CA ARG A 170 32.23 79.10 52.15
C ARG A 170 31.99 80.59 51.91
N THR A 171 30.82 81.10 52.30
CA THR A 171 30.37 82.47 52.04
C THR A 171 30.21 83.31 53.33
N LEU A 172 30.61 82.75 54.48
CA LEU A 172 30.72 83.42 55.80
C LEU A 172 32.19 83.50 56.22
#